data_AF-A0A969Y1R0-F1
#
_entry.id   AF-A0A969Y1R0-F1
#
_cell.length_a   1.000
_cell.length_b   1.000
_cell.length_c   1.000
_cell.angle_alpha   90.00
_cell.angle_beta   90.00
_cell.angle_gamma   90.00
#
_symmetry.space_group_name_H-M   'P 1'
#
loop_
_entity.id
_entity.type
_entity.pdbx_description
1 polymer ?
#
loop_
_entity_poly.entity_id
_entity_poly.type
_entity_poly.pdbx_seq_one_letter_code
_entity_poly.pdbx_strand_id
1 'polypeptide(L)'
;MSKAIVIIPTYNEAGNLPITIKKLAAVFQQIHDWQMQILVVDDNSPDGTAQVVKKLQKQYPFLKLLLKKNKEGLGAAYLKGMDHAFNQLQADVVFEFDADLSHDPQKIPQMLEQINEGSDLVLGSRYIKGGSIPENWGLHRKFLSVFGNLFIRTVMWDFSIKDWTTGFRAIKKEVYQAVAKELESERFFGYTFQIGFLNKARQKKFKINEVAFAFKDREIGKSKIGPEYIKNTLLYIMKVRIQEIFNSRIFKFAAVGLTGALVQLSSLTLYRFLIPDFQYAFFSDFTLATILSTETAIICNFILNNLWTFADRKIKNQSILKKFLEFNLASMGSLVIQMLVATIGENTIGLFKLFTLPIVSIDVDTGMIYAVTGILIGMFWNFFAYNNFIWKKKK
;
A
#
# COMPACT_ATOMS: atom_id res chain seq x y z
N MET A 1 29.59 7.28 -16.87
CA MET A 1 29.49 6.07 -16.03
C MET A 1 28.56 6.40 -14.89
N SER A 2 27.51 5.62 -14.68
CA SER A 2 26.55 5.87 -13.59
C SER A 2 27.19 5.58 -12.23
N LYS A 3 26.70 6.22 -11.17
CA LYS A 3 27.25 6.11 -9.82
C LYS A 3 26.31 5.36 -8.90
N ALA A 4 26.83 4.32 -8.25
CA ALA A 4 26.11 3.55 -7.25
C ALA A 4 26.80 3.67 -5.89
N ILE A 5 26.04 3.96 -4.83
CA ILE A 5 26.58 4.13 -3.48
C ILE A 5 25.96 3.12 -2.52
N VAL A 6 26.79 2.30 -1.90
CA VAL A 6 26.38 1.39 -0.83
C VAL A 6 26.35 2.15 0.50
N ILE A 7 25.15 2.36 1.03
CA ILE A 7 24.93 3.05 2.30
C ILE A 7 24.92 2.03 3.43
N ILE A 8 25.78 2.24 4.42
CA ILE A 8 25.92 1.36 5.59
C ILE A 8 25.66 2.17 6.86
N PRO A 9 24.45 2.10 7.44
CA PRO A 9 24.18 2.67 8.76
C PRO A 9 24.93 1.91 9.85
N THR A 10 25.57 2.64 10.78
CA THR A 10 26.35 2.03 11.86
C THR A 10 26.01 2.59 13.23
N TYR A 11 25.95 1.68 14.21
CA TYR A 11 25.94 2.00 15.64
C TYR A 11 26.56 0.83 16.41
N ASN A 12 27.77 1.02 16.92
CA ASN A 12 28.62 0.00 17.52
C ASN A 12 29.01 -1.13 16.56
N GLU A 13 29.60 -0.79 15.41
CA GLU A 13 29.95 -1.75 14.35
C GLU A 13 31.46 -1.76 14.01
N ALA A 14 32.32 -1.27 14.92
CA ALA A 14 33.76 -1.14 14.68
C ALA A 14 34.45 -2.46 14.28
N GLY A 15 33.96 -3.59 14.81
CA GLY A 15 34.49 -4.93 14.51
C GLY A 15 34.04 -5.48 13.14
N ASN A 16 32.81 -5.15 12.71
CA ASN A 16 32.22 -5.71 11.49
C ASN A 16 32.69 -4.96 10.23
N LEU A 17 32.84 -3.64 10.31
CA LEU A 17 33.13 -2.78 9.16
C LEU A 17 34.36 -3.17 8.34
N PRO A 18 35.53 -3.50 8.92
CA PRO A 18 36.71 -3.84 8.12
C PRO A 18 36.47 -5.05 7.21
N ILE A 19 35.74 -6.06 7.69
CA ILE A 19 35.41 -7.27 6.94
C ILE A 19 34.40 -6.94 5.85
N THR A 20 33.35 -6.20 6.19
CA THR A 20 32.29 -5.80 5.25
C THR A 20 32.83 -4.94 4.11
N ILE A 21 33.65 -3.93 4.42
CA ILE A 21 34.28 -3.05 3.42
C ILE A 21 35.23 -3.83 2.51
N LYS A 22 36.03 -4.75 3.07
CA LYS A 22 36.93 -5.61 2.26
C LYS A 22 36.15 -6.49 1.28
N LYS A 23 35.04 -7.11 1.71
CA LYS A 23 34.20 -7.94 0.83
C LYS A 23 33.52 -7.10 -0.27
N LEU A 24 33.01 -5.92 0.07
CA LEU A 24 32.45 -4.99 -0.92
C LEU A 24 33.51 -4.53 -1.94
N ALA A 25 34.71 -4.19 -1.47
CA ALA A 25 35.82 -3.79 -2.34
C ALA A 25 36.17 -4.87 -3.38
N ALA A 26 36.19 -6.14 -2.97
CA ALA A 26 36.45 -7.26 -3.87
C ALA A 26 35.36 -7.45 -4.94
N VAL A 27 34.09 -7.19 -4.61
CA VAL A 27 32.99 -7.22 -5.58
C VAL A 27 33.05 -6.01 -6.51
N PHE A 28 33.37 -4.82 -6.00
CA PHE A 28 33.43 -3.60 -6.81
C PHE A 28 34.46 -3.68 -7.93
N GLN A 29 35.54 -4.46 -7.75
CA GLN A 29 36.53 -4.72 -8.80
C GLN A 29 35.96 -5.45 -10.03
N GLN A 30 34.83 -6.16 -9.87
CA GLN A 30 34.16 -6.91 -10.93
C GLN A 30 33.08 -6.09 -11.64
N ILE A 31 32.82 -4.86 -11.18
CA ILE A 31 31.78 -3.99 -11.72
C ILE A 31 32.46 -2.89 -12.54
N HIS A 32 32.29 -2.93 -13.85
CA HIS A 32 32.97 -2.01 -14.77
C HIS A 32 32.09 -0.86 -15.26
N ASP A 33 30.76 -1.05 -15.32
CA ASP A 33 29.83 -0.06 -15.86
C ASP A 33 29.35 0.99 -14.84
N TRP A 34 29.76 0.82 -13.58
CA TRP A 34 29.33 1.67 -12.46
C TRP A 34 30.52 2.17 -11.64
N GLN A 35 30.48 3.45 -11.29
CA GLN A 35 31.35 4.00 -10.27
C GLN A 35 30.79 3.64 -8.89
N MET A 36 31.42 2.69 -8.22
CA MET A 36 31.00 2.22 -6.90
C MET A 36 31.62 3.04 -5.76
N GLN A 37 30.81 3.42 -4.77
CA GLN A 37 31.27 4.03 -3.51
C GLN A 37 30.60 3.38 -2.30
N ILE A 38 31.19 3.58 -1.13
CA ILE A 38 30.58 3.21 0.16
C ILE A 38 30.37 4.48 0.97
N LEU A 39 29.18 4.66 1.52
CA LEU A 39 28.87 5.72 2.47
C LEU A 39 28.50 5.10 3.82
N VAL A 40 29.42 5.18 4.78
CA VAL A 40 29.12 4.80 6.16
C VAL A 40 28.42 5.96 6.84
N VAL A 41 27.23 5.71 7.40
CA VAL A 41 26.43 6.70 8.14
C VAL A 41 26.45 6.31 9.61
N ASP A 42 27.29 6.99 10.40
CA ASP A 42 27.51 6.62 11.80
C ASP A 42 26.67 7.48 12.75
N ASP A 43 25.90 6.81 13.61
CA ASP A 43 25.02 7.38 14.64
C ASP A 43 25.77 7.78 15.93
N ASN A 44 26.96 8.39 15.77
CA ASN A 44 27.86 8.78 16.87
C ASN A 44 28.23 7.59 17.78
N SER A 45 28.80 6.54 17.19
CA SER A 45 29.12 5.31 17.92
C SER A 45 30.19 5.54 19.00
N PRO A 46 29.98 5.07 20.25
CA PRO A 46 30.97 5.16 21.33
C PRO A 46 32.14 4.17 21.19
N ASP A 47 32.01 3.13 20.37
CA ASP A 47 32.99 2.04 20.23
C ASP A 47 34.21 2.38 19.32
N GLY A 48 34.28 3.61 18.82
CA GLY A 48 35.34 4.02 17.90
C GLY A 48 35.08 3.72 16.42
N THR A 49 33.85 3.37 16.04
CA THR A 49 33.46 3.09 14.64
C THR A 49 33.95 4.18 13.66
N ALA A 50 33.73 5.46 13.98
CA ALA A 50 34.17 6.57 13.13
C ALA A 50 35.70 6.60 12.90
N GLN A 51 36.48 6.26 13.92
CA GLN A 51 37.94 6.21 13.85
C GLN A 51 38.40 5.04 12.97
N VAL A 52 37.72 3.90 13.05
CA VAL A 52 37.96 2.76 12.15
C VAL A 52 37.70 3.15 10.71
N VAL A 53 36.57 3.81 10.41
CA VAL A 53 36.26 4.28 9.05
C VAL A 53 37.34 5.24 8.55
N LYS A 54 37.74 6.24 9.34
CA LYS A 54 38.81 7.19 8.97
C LYS A 54 40.14 6.52 8.64
N LYS A 55 40.50 5.44 9.34
CA LYS A 55 41.69 4.63 9.01
C LYS A 55 41.51 3.91 7.67
N LEU A 56 40.35 3.26 7.47
CA LEU A 56 40.02 2.55 6.24
C LEU A 56 39.94 3.47 5.02
N GLN A 57 39.56 4.74 5.17
CA GLN A 57 39.54 5.71 4.06
C GLN A 57 40.91 5.92 3.42
N LYS A 58 42.01 5.71 4.17
CA LYS A 58 43.38 5.77 3.61
C LYS A 58 43.65 4.61 2.65
N GLN A 59 43.00 3.47 2.87
CA GLN A 59 43.14 2.26 2.04
C GLN A 59 42.10 2.21 0.91
N TYR A 60 40.90 2.76 1.14
CA TYR A 60 39.78 2.70 0.21
C TYR A 60 39.27 4.13 -0.12
N PRO A 61 39.79 4.77 -1.19
CA PRO A 61 39.42 6.15 -1.55
C PRO A 61 37.92 6.37 -1.86
N PHE A 62 37.22 5.31 -2.25
CA PHE A 62 35.78 5.28 -2.51
C PHE A 62 34.93 5.19 -1.22
N LEU A 63 35.54 5.08 -0.04
CA LEU A 63 34.87 5.07 1.25
C LEU A 63 34.63 6.49 1.75
N LYS A 64 33.39 6.81 2.07
CA LYS A 64 32.92 8.09 2.64
C LYS A 64 32.33 7.84 4.02
N LEU A 65 32.42 8.86 4.88
CA LEU A 65 31.89 8.84 6.24
C LEU A 65 30.97 10.04 6.44
N LEU A 66 29.76 9.78 6.89
CA LEU A 66 28.79 10.78 7.32
C LEU A 66 28.49 10.60 8.80
N LEU A 67 28.87 11.59 9.61
CA LEU A 67 28.61 11.57 11.05
C LEU A 67 27.27 12.22 11.36
N LYS A 68 26.47 11.54 12.18
CA LYS A 68 25.26 12.11 12.79
C LYS A 68 25.57 12.62 14.19
N LYS A 69 24.85 13.66 14.62
CA LYS A 69 25.02 14.25 15.95
C LYS A 69 24.41 13.38 17.04
N ASN A 70 23.23 12.82 16.75
CA ASN A 70 22.43 12.02 17.68
C ASN A 70 22.00 10.71 17.01
N LYS A 71 21.75 9.69 17.83
CA LYS A 71 21.15 8.43 17.40
C LYS A 71 19.64 8.61 17.23
N GLU A 72 19.17 8.48 15.99
CA GLU A 72 17.75 8.69 15.63
C GLU A 72 17.11 7.44 15.02
N GLY A 73 17.85 6.33 14.95
CA GLY A 73 17.37 5.04 14.47
C GLY A 73 17.64 4.78 12.98
N LEU A 74 17.36 3.53 12.58
CA LEU A 74 17.76 2.98 11.28
C LEU A 74 17.18 3.75 10.09
N GLY A 75 15.86 4.00 10.09
CA GLY A 75 15.19 4.74 9.00
C GLY A 75 15.74 6.16 8.83
N ALA A 76 16.00 6.87 9.93
CA ALA A 76 16.58 8.21 9.87
C ALA A 76 18.03 8.19 9.34
N ALA A 77 18.81 7.15 9.69
CA ALA A 77 20.15 6.97 9.14
C ALA A 77 20.12 6.69 7.63
N TYR A 78 19.20 5.84 7.16
CA TYR A 78 19.02 5.60 5.72
C TYR A 78 18.55 6.84 4.99
N LEU A 79 17.50 7.54 5.45
CA LEU A 79 17.01 8.76 4.79
C LEU A 79 18.11 9.83 4.68
N LYS A 80 18.86 10.06 5.76
CA LYS A 80 19.98 11.01 5.74
C LYS A 80 21.13 10.55 4.82
N GLY A 81 21.42 9.25 4.81
CA GLY A 81 22.40 8.65 3.90
C GLY A 81 22.00 8.80 2.43
N MET A 82 20.74 8.51 2.11
CA MET A 82 20.18 8.64 0.77
C MET A 82 20.17 10.10 0.32
N ASP A 83 19.74 11.03 1.18
CA ASP A 83 19.80 12.46 0.91
C ASP A 83 21.22 12.89 0.53
N HIS A 84 22.19 12.54 1.37
CA HIS A 84 23.60 12.86 1.12
C HIS A 84 24.11 12.20 -0.17
N ALA A 85 23.81 10.92 -0.39
CA ALA A 85 24.22 10.19 -1.58
C ALA A 85 23.66 10.80 -2.87
N PHE A 86 22.36 11.10 -2.91
CA PHE A 86 21.70 11.61 -4.11
C PHE A 86 21.95 13.10 -4.39
N ASN A 87 22.04 13.92 -3.34
CA ASN A 87 22.13 15.38 -3.46
C ASN A 87 23.56 15.91 -3.40
N GLN A 88 24.43 15.31 -2.57
CA GLN A 88 25.81 15.77 -2.41
C GLN A 88 26.79 14.93 -3.23
N LEU A 89 26.66 13.60 -3.18
CA LEU A 89 27.56 12.69 -3.89
C LEU A 89 27.10 12.39 -5.33
N GLN A 90 25.92 12.88 -5.73
CA GLN A 90 25.35 12.70 -7.07
C GLN A 90 25.32 11.21 -7.48
N ALA A 91 24.76 10.37 -6.61
CA ALA A 91 24.44 8.98 -6.93
C ALA A 91 23.25 8.92 -7.91
N ASP A 92 23.26 7.90 -8.77
CA ASP A 92 22.10 7.52 -9.58
C ASP A 92 21.30 6.42 -8.87
N VAL A 93 22.02 5.53 -8.17
CA VAL A 93 21.48 4.41 -7.40
C VAL A 93 22.12 4.37 -6.02
N VAL A 94 21.34 4.02 -5.01
CA VAL A 94 21.86 3.72 -3.68
C VAL A 94 21.49 2.29 -3.29
N PHE A 95 22.38 1.66 -2.53
CA PHE A 95 22.10 0.39 -1.89
C PHE A 95 21.89 0.59 -0.40
N GLU A 96 20.83 0.01 0.15
CA GLU A 96 20.72 -0.22 1.59
C GLU A 96 21.50 -1.48 1.95
N PHE A 97 22.43 -1.38 2.90
CA PHE A 97 23.31 -2.47 3.24
C PHE A 97 23.66 -2.50 4.73
N ASP A 98 23.45 -3.63 5.39
CA ASP A 98 23.72 -3.79 6.81
C ASP A 98 25.22 -4.09 7.06
N ALA A 99 25.76 -3.56 8.15
CA ALA A 99 27.20 -3.72 8.46
C ALA A 99 27.58 -5.14 8.90
N ASP A 100 26.60 -5.98 9.27
CA ASP A 100 26.78 -7.25 10.01
C ASP A 100 26.95 -8.50 9.12
N LEU A 101 27.26 -8.31 7.83
CA LEU A 101 27.50 -9.37 6.84
C LEU A 101 26.28 -10.24 6.50
N SER A 102 25.09 -9.86 6.95
CA SER A 102 23.85 -10.60 6.64
C SER A 102 23.44 -10.47 5.16
N HIS A 103 23.77 -9.35 4.52
CA HIS A 103 23.58 -9.11 3.10
C HIS A 103 24.79 -9.63 2.31
N ASP A 104 24.53 -10.29 1.19
CA ASP A 104 25.58 -10.86 0.33
C ASP A 104 26.06 -9.82 -0.71
N PRO A 105 27.30 -9.31 -0.60
CA PRO A 105 27.86 -8.38 -1.59
C PRO A 105 27.85 -8.95 -3.01
N GLN A 106 27.94 -10.27 -3.19
CA GLN A 106 28.00 -10.91 -4.51
C GLN A 106 26.71 -10.73 -5.33
N LYS A 107 25.63 -10.27 -4.70
CA LYS A 107 24.35 -9.99 -5.39
C LYS A 107 24.26 -8.58 -5.95
N ILE A 108 25.16 -7.67 -5.58
CA ILE A 108 25.16 -6.29 -6.07
C ILE A 108 25.24 -6.23 -7.61
N PRO A 109 26.12 -6.98 -8.31
CA PRO A 109 26.14 -6.98 -9.78
C PRO A 109 24.79 -7.38 -10.41
N GLN A 110 24.15 -8.44 -9.90
CA GLN A 110 22.84 -8.90 -10.38
C GLN A 110 21.73 -7.86 -10.11
N MET A 111 21.80 -7.15 -8.98
CA MET A 111 20.85 -6.08 -8.68
C MET A 111 21.06 -4.86 -9.60
N LEU A 112 22.30 -4.52 -9.95
CA LEU A 112 22.60 -3.46 -10.92
C LEU A 112 22.15 -3.83 -12.34
N GLU A 113 22.27 -5.10 -12.73
CA GLU A 113 21.73 -5.61 -14.00
C GLU A 113 20.21 -5.39 -14.07
N GLN A 114 19.47 -5.73 -13.02
CA GLN A 114 18.02 -5.50 -12.95
C GLN A 114 17.64 -4.00 -13.03
N ILE A 115 18.49 -3.12 -12.46
CA ILE A 115 18.34 -1.67 -12.58
C ILE A 115 18.54 -1.21 -14.03
N ASN A 116 19.55 -1.75 -14.72
CA ASN A 116 19.84 -1.47 -16.13
C ASN A 116 18.70 -1.96 -17.04
N GLU A 117 18.07 -3.09 -16.72
CA GLU A 117 16.86 -3.61 -17.38
C GLU A 117 15.57 -2.81 -17.08
N GLY A 118 15.72 -1.67 -16.42
CA GLY A 118 14.66 -0.70 -16.19
C GLY A 118 13.87 -0.89 -14.90
N SER A 119 14.30 -1.75 -13.97
CA SER A 119 13.72 -1.76 -12.62
C SER A 119 14.05 -0.46 -11.89
N ASP A 120 13.12 0.04 -11.09
CA ASP A 120 13.29 1.27 -10.31
C ASP A 120 13.76 0.97 -8.88
N LEU A 121 13.33 -0.19 -8.36
CA LEU A 121 13.66 -0.71 -7.04
C LEU A 121 13.95 -2.21 -7.17
N VAL A 122 15.09 -2.66 -6.66
CA VAL A 122 15.44 -4.08 -6.64
C VAL A 122 15.64 -4.53 -5.20
N LEU A 123 15.00 -5.63 -4.82
CA LEU A 123 15.06 -6.19 -3.48
C LEU A 123 15.91 -7.45 -3.47
N GLY A 124 16.86 -7.56 -2.54
CA GLY A 124 17.43 -8.85 -2.17
C GLY A 124 16.37 -9.66 -1.45
N SER A 125 15.94 -10.80 -2.01
CA SER A 125 14.79 -11.57 -1.52
C SER A 125 15.19 -12.97 -1.04
N ARG A 126 14.71 -13.32 0.16
CA ARG A 126 14.92 -14.63 0.81
C ARG A 126 13.90 -15.68 0.40
N TYR A 127 12.77 -15.24 -0.18
CA TYR A 127 11.57 -16.07 -0.36
C TYR A 127 11.22 -16.34 -1.82
N ILE A 128 12.15 -16.06 -2.74
CA ILE A 128 12.08 -16.49 -4.14
C ILE A 128 12.99 -17.70 -4.38
N LYS A 129 12.85 -18.35 -5.53
CA LYS A 129 13.71 -19.48 -5.94
C LYS A 129 15.18 -19.06 -5.93
N GLY A 130 16.02 -19.80 -5.20
CA GLY A 130 17.44 -19.50 -5.00
C GLY A 130 17.74 -18.63 -3.76
N GLY A 131 16.71 -18.12 -3.09
CA GLY A 131 16.82 -17.42 -1.82
C GLY A 131 16.61 -18.38 -0.66
N SER A 132 17.19 -18.06 0.50
CA SER A 132 17.03 -18.87 1.70
C SER A 132 17.17 -18.09 2.99
N ILE A 133 16.60 -18.64 4.05
CA ILE A 133 16.86 -18.24 5.44
C ILE A 133 17.79 -19.28 6.09
N PRO A 134 18.55 -18.92 7.14
CA PRO A 134 19.47 -19.85 7.79
C PRO A 134 18.79 -21.14 8.27
N GLU A 135 19.39 -22.28 7.95
CA GLU A 135 18.86 -23.60 8.30
C GLU A 135 18.85 -23.83 9.82
N ASN A 136 19.80 -23.24 10.52
CA ASN A 136 19.98 -23.35 11.97
C ASN A 136 19.05 -22.43 12.79
N TRP A 137 18.16 -21.64 12.16
CA TRP A 137 17.18 -20.87 12.91
C TRP A 137 16.21 -21.76 13.68
N GLY A 138 16.00 -21.45 14.96
CA GLY A 138 14.93 -22.07 15.75
C GLY A 138 13.57 -21.89 15.10
N LEU A 139 12.68 -22.88 15.26
CA LEU A 139 11.38 -22.95 14.58
C LEU A 139 10.54 -21.69 14.77
N HIS A 140 10.55 -21.11 15.98
CA HIS A 140 9.84 -19.86 16.27
C HIS A 140 10.31 -18.68 15.40
N ARG A 141 11.63 -18.54 15.19
CA ARG A 141 12.19 -17.47 14.34
C ARG A 141 11.85 -17.69 12.87
N LYS A 142 11.93 -18.95 12.39
CA LYS A 142 11.50 -19.31 11.03
C LYS A 142 10.01 -19.00 10.83
N PHE A 143 9.17 -19.41 11.77
CA PHE A 143 7.73 -19.16 11.75
C PHE A 143 7.45 -17.65 11.66
N LEU A 144 7.99 -16.85 12.58
CA LEU A 144 7.79 -15.40 12.56
C LEU A 144 8.24 -14.76 11.25
N SER A 145 9.36 -15.21 10.67
CA SER A 145 9.88 -14.65 9.42
C SER A 145 8.98 -14.99 8.23
N VAL A 146 8.66 -16.28 8.05
CA VAL A 146 7.86 -16.76 6.91
C VAL A 146 6.40 -16.32 7.02
N PHE A 147 5.76 -16.56 8.17
CA PHE A 147 4.36 -16.18 8.39
C PHE A 147 4.18 -14.67 8.52
N GLY A 148 5.11 -13.95 9.16
CA GLY A 148 5.04 -12.49 9.23
C GLY A 148 5.07 -11.87 7.83
N ASN A 149 5.94 -12.37 6.97
CA ASN A 149 6.02 -11.92 5.59
C ASN A 149 4.80 -12.36 4.75
N LEU A 150 4.29 -13.58 4.94
CA LEU A 150 3.03 -14.02 4.31
C LEU A 150 1.85 -13.15 4.73
N PHE A 151 1.75 -12.82 6.03
CA PHE A 151 0.72 -11.94 6.56
C PHE A 151 0.75 -10.57 5.89
N ILE A 152 1.93 -9.95 5.73
CA ILE A 152 2.08 -8.67 5.03
C ILE A 152 1.53 -8.78 3.61
N ARG A 153 1.93 -9.81 2.86
CA ARG A 153 1.50 -10.03 1.48
C ARG A 153 -0.02 -10.18 1.37
N THR A 154 -0.63 -10.91 2.29
CA THR A 154 -2.08 -11.09 2.35
C THR A 154 -2.81 -9.80 2.68
N VAL A 155 -2.38 -9.07 3.72
CA VAL A 155 -3.04 -7.83 4.14
C VAL A 155 -2.91 -6.74 3.07
N MET A 156 -1.73 -6.63 2.45
CA MET A 156 -1.47 -5.68 1.38
C MET A 156 -2.11 -6.09 0.04
N TRP A 157 -2.62 -7.32 -0.05
CA TRP A 157 -3.13 -7.91 -1.28
C TRP A 157 -2.14 -7.83 -2.45
N ASP A 158 -0.86 -8.05 -2.17
CA ASP A 158 0.20 -8.04 -3.16
C ASP A 158 1.12 -9.24 -2.98
N PHE A 159 0.92 -10.21 -3.86
CA PHE A 159 1.69 -11.44 -3.90
C PHE A 159 2.82 -11.39 -4.93
N SER A 160 2.97 -10.30 -5.70
CA SER A 160 4.03 -10.15 -6.68
C SER A 160 5.40 -9.98 -6.00
N ILE A 161 5.44 -9.24 -4.89
CA ILE A 161 6.60 -9.07 -4.03
C ILE A 161 6.64 -10.21 -2.99
N LYS A 162 7.73 -10.98 -2.95
CA LYS A 162 7.90 -12.10 -2.02
C LYS A 162 8.60 -11.73 -0.73
N ASP A 163 9.45 -10.71 -0.66
CA ASP A 163 10.11 -10.30 0.58
C ASP A 163 9.87 -8.83 0.94
N TRP A 164 8.87 -8.59 1.78
CA TRP A 164 8.47 -7.26 2.23
C TRP A 164 9.39 -6.66 3.29
N THR A 165 10.23 -7.49 3.91
CA THR A 165 10.94 -7.15 5.15
C THR A 165 12.45 -7.03 4.96
N THR A 166 12.95 -7.36 3.77
CA THR A 166 14.37 -7.22 3.43
C THR A 166 14.83 -5.76 3.50
N GLY A 167 16.01 -5.56 4.11
CA GLY A 167 16.74 -4.30 4.10
C GLY A 167 17.84 -4.23 3.05
N PHE A 168 17.98 -5.26 2.20
CA PHE A 168 18.93 -5.23 1.09
C PHE A 168 18.22 -4.74 -0.17
N ARG A 169 18.45 -3.48 -0.54
CA ARG A 169 17.68 -2.83 -1.61
C ARG A 169 18.58 -1.99 -2.49
N ALA A 170 18.38 -2.03 -3.80
CA ALA A 170 18.93 -1.06 -4.75
C ALA A 170 17.81 -0.10 -5.16
N ILE A 171 18.02 1.19 -4.99
CA ILE A 171 16.98 2.22 -5.08
C ILE A 171 17.46 3.31 -6.03
N LYS A 172 16.70 3.59 -7.09
CA LYS A 172 16.97 4.75 -7.96
C LYS A 172 16.58 6.07 -7.29
N LYS A 173 17.22 7.15 -7.74
CA LYS A 173 16.98 8.51 -7.25
C LYS A 173 15.50 8.92 -7.32
N GLU A 174 14.80 8.57 -8.38
CA GLU A 174 13.40 8.92 -8.61
C GLU A 174 12.48 8.27 -7.56
N VAL A 175 12.78 7.04 -7.15
CA VAL A 175 12.04 6.33 -6.10
C VAL A 175 12.19 7.07 -4.76
N TYR A 176 13.43 7.41 -4.40
CA TYR A 176 13.71 8.18 -3.18
C TYR A 176 12.99 9.53 -3.19
N GLN A 177 13.12 10.31 -4.27
CA GLN A 177 12.49 11.63 -4.39
C GLN A 177 10.97 11.58 -4.25
N ALA A 178 10.35 10.52 -4.78
CA ALA A 178 8.92 10.35 -4.74
C ALA A 178 8.40 9.86 -3.36
N VAL A 179 9.23 9.15 -2.59
CA VAL A 179 8.83 8.48 -1.34
C VAL A 179 9.30 9.23 -0.09
N ALA A 180 10.49 9.82 -0.08
CA ALA A 180 11.15 10.36 1.12
C ALA A 180 10.29 11.35 1.92
N LYS A 181 9.65 12.30 1.23
CA LYS A 181 8.78 13.32 1.87
C LYS A 181 7.59 12.70 2.62
N GLU A 182 7.08 11.57 2.15
CA GLU A 182 5.99 10.86 2.83
C GLU A 182 6.50 10.06 4.03
N LEU A 183 7.78 9.72 4.06
CA LEU A 183 8.38 8.99 5.17
C LEU A 183 8.85 9.90 6.32
N GLU A 184 9.09 11.18 6.06
CA GLU A 184 9.39 12.16 7.11
C GLU A 184 8.16 12.48 7.98
N SER A 185 6.96 12.44 7.39
CA SER A 185 5.71 12.75 8.10
C SER A 185 5.21 11.60 8.99
N GLU A 186 5.56 10.37 8.65
CA GLU A 186 5.24 9.16 9.40
C GLU A 186 6.48 8.78 10.22
N ARG A 187 6.51 9.04 11.54
CA ARG A 187 7.66 8.66 12.40
C ARG A 187 7.88 7.13 12.39
N PHE A 188 8.71 6.63 11.48
CA PHE A 188 9.02 5.22 11.36
C PHE A 188 10.05 4.80 12.42
N PHE A 189 9.68 3.81 13.23
CA PHE A 189 10.61 3.17 14.17
C PHE A 189 11.12 1.84 13.59
N GLY A 190 12.44 1.71 13.50
CA GLY A 190 13.12 0.47 13.11
C GLY A 190 12.74 -0.07 11.72
N TYR A 191 12.55 -1.38 11.61
CA TYR A 191 12.25 -2.10 10.36
C TYR A 191 10.90 -1.74 9.74
N THR A 192 10.00 -1.07 10.46
CA THR A 192 8.74 -0.55 9.90
C THR A 192 8.99 0.38 8.72
N PHE A 193 10.13 1.09 8.74
CA PHE A 193 10.61 1.92 7.63
C PHE A 193 10.68 1.13 6.32
N GLN A 194 11.19 -0.11 6.35
CA GLN A 194 11.38 -0.92 5.16
C GLN A 194 10.04 -1.26 4.49
N ILE A 195 9.05 -1.65 5.29
CA ILE A 195 7.71 -1.96 4.79
C ILE A 195 7.03 -0.67 4.30
N GLY A 196 7.16 0.43 5.04
CA GLY A 196 6.59 1.72 4.65
C GLY A 196 7.15 2.23 3.33
N PHE A 197 8.48 2.25 3.18
CA PHE A 197 9.15 2.64 1.94
C PHE A 197 8.64 1.83 0.75
N LEU A 198 8.63 0.49 0.89
CA LEU A 198 8.21 -0.41 -0.18
C LEU A 198 6.73 -0.23 -0.53
N ASN A 199 5.87 -0.07 0.47
CA ASN A 199 4.45 0.19 0.29
C ASN A 199 4.21 1.48 -0.51
N LYS A 200 4.91 2.57 -0.17
CA LYS A 200 4.82 3.86 -0.89
C LYS A 200 5.35 3.75 -2.31
N ALA A 201 6.46 3.04 -2.52
CA ALA A 201 6.99 2.78 -3.86
C ALA A 201 5.99 1.98 -4.73
N ARG A 202 5.38 0.92 -4.16
CA ARG A 202 4.32 0.13 -4.81
C ARG A 202 3.12 0.98 -5.19
N GLN A 203 2.61 1.81 -4.27
CA GLN A 203 1.46 2.67 -4.53
C GLN A 203 1.70 3.66 -5.69
N LYS A 204 2.96 4.10 -5.86
CA LYS A 204 3.39 4.98 -6.96
C LYS A 204 3.72 4.22 -8.25
N LYS A 205 3.54 2.90 -8.28
CA LYS A 205 3.69 2.02 -9.45
C LYS A 205 5.11 1.96 -10.02
N PHE A 206 6.13 2.13 -9.18
CA PHE A 206 7.50 1.85 -9.58
C PHE A 206 7.68 0.37 -9.94
N LYS A 207 8.57 0.07 -10.89
CA LYS A 207 8.90 -1.31 -11.27
C LYS A 207 9.81 -1.93 -10.21
N ILE A 208 9.28 -2.91 -9.49
CA ILE A 208 9.95 -3.58 -8.37
C ILE A 208 10.31 -5.01 -8.79
N ASN A 209 11.60 -5.34 -8.75
CA ASN A 209 12.09 -6.70 -9.01
C ASN A 209 12.82 -7.29 -7.79
N GLU A 210 13.00 -8.60 -7.78
CA GLU A 210 13.65 -9.34 -6.68
C GLU A 210 14.85 -10.15 -7.19
N VAL A 211 15.97 -10.08 -6.47
CA VAL A 211 17.17 -10.89 -6.70
C VAL A 211 17.37 -11.82 -5.51
N ALA A 212 17.54 -13.11 -5.79
CA ALA A 212 17.57 -14.14 -4.77
C ALA A 212 18.88 -14.09 -3.98
N PHE A 213 18.81 -14.14 -2.65
CA PHE A 213 20.00 -14.29 -1.81
C PHE A 213 19.78 -15.21 -0.60
N ALA A 214 20.87 -15.84 -0.16
CA ALA A 214 20.90 -16.62 1.05
C ALA A 214 21.22 -15.69 2.23
N PHE A 215 20.24 -15.47 3.11
CA PHE A 215 20.45 -14.66 4.30
C PHE A 215 21.36 -15.40 5.26
N LYS A 216 22.38 -14.70 5.78
CA LYS A 216 23.29 -15.21 6.79
C LYS A 216 23.01 -14.53 8.12
N ASP A 217 23.07 -15.29 9.21
CA ASP A 217 23.00 -14.68 10.53
C ASP A 217 24.26 -13.86 10.79
N ARG A 218 24.12 -12.81 11.60
CA ARG A 218 25.24 -11.99 12.07
C ARG A 218 26.33 -12.89 12.66
N GLU A 219 27.58 -12.62 12.32
CA GLU A 219 28.73 -13.33 12.92
C GLU A 219 29.09 -12.73 14.29
N ILE A 220 28.86 -11.42 14.49
CA ILE A 220 29.25 -10.67 15.69
C ILE A 220 28.11 -9.76 16.16
N GLY A 221 27.82 -9.75 17.47
CA GLY A 221 26.87 -8.83 18.12
C GLY A 221 25.54 -9.48 18.57
N LYS A 222 24.65 -8.69 19.19
CA LYS A 222 23.30 -9.13 19.66
C LYS A 222 22.18 -8.57 18.79
N SER A 223 21.06 -9.30 18.70
CA SER A 223 19.85 -8.85 18.00
C SER A 223 19.22 -7.63 18.63
N LYS A 224 18.99 -6.61 17.82
CA LYS A 224 18.30 -5.37 18.17
C LYS A 224 16.77 -5.47 17.97
N ILE A 225 16.25 -6.60 17.47
CA ILE A 225 14.80 -6.81 17.24
C ILE A 225 14.12 -7.34 18.50
N GLY A 226 13.39 -6.46 19.19
CA GLY A 226 12.49 -6.82 20.30
C GLY A 226 11.01 -6.98 19.88
N PRO A 227 10.13 -7.48 20.79
CA PRO A 227 8.69 -7.67 20.53
C PRO A 227 7.94 -6.38 20.14
N GLU A 228 8.40 -5.23 20.65
CA GLU A 228 7.83 -3.92 20.34
C GLU A 228 7.84 -3.62 18.83
N TYR A 229 8.89 -4.04 18.12
CA TYR A 229 9.00 -3.84 16.67
C TYR A 229 7.96 -4.65 15.90
N ILE A 230 7.66 -5.86 16.35
CA ILE A 230 6.63 -6.71 15.73
C ILE A 230 5.27 -6.03 15.89
N LYS A 231 4.94 -5.56 17.10
CA LYS A 231 3.70 -4.82 17.37
C LYS A 231 3.58 -3.57 16.51
N ASN A 232 4.63 -2.73 16.47
CA ASN A 232 4.64 -1.49 15.70
C ASN A 232 4.48 -1.76 14.20
N THR A 233 5.14 -2.80 13.70
CA THR A 233 5.02 -3.25 12.31
C THR A 233 3.59 -3.68 11.98
N LEU A 234 2.97 -4.52 12.80
CA LEU A 234 1.59 -4.98 12.60
C LEU A 234 0.58 -3.82 12.63
N LEU A 235 0.70 -2.94 13.62
CA LEU A 235 -0.14 -1.74 13.71
C LEU A 235 0.00 -0.84 12.48
N TYR A 236 1.23 -0.66 12.00
CA TYR A 236 1.49 0.10 10.78
C TYR A 236 0.82 -0.52 9.55
N ILE A 237 1.05 -1.81 9.30
CA ILE A 237 0.48 -2.55 8.16
C ILE A 237 -1.05 -2.43 8.16
N MET A 238 -1.68 -2.66 9.32
CA MET A 238 -3.14 -2.57 9.45
C MET A 238 -3.64 -1.15 9.24
N LYS A 239 -2.98 -0.14 9.83
CA LYS A 239 -3.33 1.27 9.65
C LYS A 239 -3.28 1.66 8.17
N VAL A 240 -2.20 1.32 7.48
CA VAL A 240 -2.03 1.62 6.05
C VAL A 240 -3.10 0.92 5.23
N ARG A 241 -3.37 -0.35 5.48
CA ARG A 241 -4.40 -1.09 4.74
C ARG A 241 -5.78 -0.50 4.93
N ILE A 242 -6.14 -0.14 6.16
CA ILE A 242 -7.39 0.54 6.47
C ILE A 242 -7.48 1.85 5.68
N GLN A 243 -6.43 2.68 5.73
CA GLN A 243 -6.39 3.94 4.98
C GLN A 243 -6.55 3.72 3.45
N GLU A 244 -5.92 2.70 2.88
CA GLU A 244 -6.10 2.33 1.47
C GLU A 244 -7.55 1.96 1.16
N ILE A 245 -8.20 1.17 2.02
CA ILE A 245 -9.60 0.77 1.86
C ILE A 245 -10.51 2.01 1.91
N PHE A 246 -10.36 2.86 2.92
CA PHE A 246 -11.15 4.10 3.06
C PHE A 246 -10.94 5.07 1.89
N ASN A 247 -9.73 5.11 1.32
CA ASN A 247 -9.41 5.94 0.17
C ASN A 247 -9.85 5.33 -1.17
N SER A 248 -10.19 4.04 -1.20
CA SER A 248 -10.62 3.35 -2.41
C SER A 248 -11.94 3.91 -2.95
N ARG A 249 -12.08 3.98 -4.28
CA ARG A 249 -13.32 4.47 -4.92
C ARG A 249 -14.52 3.57 -4.59
N ILE A 250 -14.30 2.26 -4.46
CA ILE A 250 -15.36 1.30 -4.13
C ILE A 250 -15.92 1.57 -2.74
N PHE A 251 -15.06 1.78 -1.73
CA PHE A 251 -15.51 2.11 -0.39
C PHE A 251 -16.29 3.42 -0.36
N LYS A 252 -15.75 4.49 -0.97
CA LYS A 252 -16.43 5.80 -1.06
C LYS A 252 -17.80 5.67 -1.74
N PHE A 253 -17.86 4.93 -2.85
CA PHE A 253 -19.11 4.65 -3.56
C PHE A 253 -20.14 3.94 -2.68
N ALA A 254 -19.74 2.87 -1.98
CA ALA A 254 -20.62 2.14 -1.07
C ALA A 254 -21.10 3.02 0.10
N ALA A 255 -20.20 3.81 0.68
CA ALA A 255 -20.53 4.76 1.73
C ALA A 255 -21.54 5.82 1.25
N VAL A 256 -21.37 6.37 0.05
CA VAL A 256 -22.35 7.27 -0.56
C VAL A 256 -23.69 6.58 -0.76
N GLY A 257 -23.71 5.34 -1.27
CA GLY A 257 -24.95 4.57 -1.41
C GLY A 257 -25.70 4.37 -0.09
N LEU A 258 -24.98 4.04 0.99
CA LEU A 258 -25.55 3.93 2.35
C LEU A 258 -26.10 5.27 2.85
N THR A 259 -25.36 6.36 2.63
CA THR A 259 -25.84 7.71 2.96
C THR A 259 -27.11 8.05 2.17
N GLY A 260 -27.16 7.74 0.88
CA GLY A 260 -28.35 7.93 0.05
C GLY A 260 -29.57 7.18 0.58
N ALA A 261 -29.40 5.92 1.01
CA ALA A 261 -30.48 5.15 1.61
C ALA A 261 -31.02 5.79 2.90
N LEU A 262 -30.13 6.29 3.77
CA LEU A 262 -30.54 7.02 4.98
C LEU A 262 -31.27 8.32 4.65
N VAL A 263 -30.79 9.06 3.64
CA VAL A 263 -31.44 10.28 3.16
C VAL A 263 -32.83 9.97 2.60
N GLN A 264 -32.99 8.87 1.86
CA GLN A 264 -34.28 8.42 1.35
C GLN A 264 -35.26 8.13 2.48
N LEU A 265 -34.85 7.35 3.50
CA LEU A 265 -35.72 7.01 4.63
C LEU A 265 -36.13 8.25 5.44
N SER A 266 -35.18 9.15 5.68
CA SER A 266 -35.41 10.39 6.43
C SER A 266 -36.33 11.34 5.66
N SER A 267 -36.08 11.54 4.37
CA SER A 267 -36.90 12.40 3.51
C SER A 267 -38.27 11.81 3.25
N LEU A 268 -38.42 10.49 3.13
CA LEU A 268 -39.72 9.83 3.03
C LEU A 268 -40.57 10.13 4.26
N THR A 269 -39.99 10.02 5.45
CA THR A 269 -40.68 10.32 6.71
C THR A 269 -41.11 11.78 6.76
N LEU A 270 -40.22 12.70 6.36
CA LEU A 270 -40.51 14.13 6.29
C LEU A 270 -41.61 14.44 5.26
N TYR A 271 -41.54 13.90 4.05
CA TYR A 271 -42.53 14.17 3.01
C TYR A 271 -43.90 13.59 3.35
N ARG A 272 -43.96 12.42 3.99
CA ARG A 272 -45.22 11.87 4.52
C ARG A 272 -45.84 12.74 5.61
N PHE A 273 -45.03 13.51 6.34
CA PHE A 273 -45.53 14.47 7.33
C PHE A 273 -46.02 15.79 6.68
N LEU A 274 -45.37 16.22 5.60
CA LEU A 274 -45.65 17.51 4.95
C LEU A 274 -46.76 17.44 3.89
N ILE A 275 -46.91 16.32 3.21
CA ILE A 275 -47.87 16.14 2.12
C ILE A 275 -49.22 15.75 2.73
N PRO A 276 -50.29 16.51 2.49
CA PRO A 276 -51.63 16.14 2.96
C PRO A 276 -52.11 14.84 2.31
N ASP A 277 -52.95 14.09 3.02
CA ASP A 277 -53.52 12.84 2.53
C ASP A 277 -54.35 13.08 1.25
N PHE A 278 -54.04 12.37 0.18
CA PHE A 278 -54.83 12.35 -1.04
C PHE A 278 -54.67 11.02 -1.78
N GLN A 279 -55.69 10.65 -2.55
CA GLN A 279 -55.63 9.52 -3.47
C GLN A 279 -56.41 9.85 -4.74
N TYR A 280 -55.76 9.74 -5.89
CA TYR A 280 -56.36 9.91 -7.22
C TYR A 280 -55.90 8.79 -8.15
N ALA A 281 -56.84 7.91 -8.53
CA ALA A 281 -56.56 6.70 -9.31
C ALA A 281 -55.39 5.90 -8.70
N PHE A 282 -54.30 5.69 -9.45
CA PHE A 282 -53.09 4.97 -9.02
C PHE A 282 -52.06 5.85 -8.30
N PHE A 283 -52.36 7.13 -8.07
CA PHE A 283 -51.42 8.09 -7.48
C PHE A 283 -51.91 8.53 -6.08
N SER A 284 -51.04 8.41 -5.09
CA SER A 284 -51.32 8.75 -3.68
C SER A 284 -50.27 9.69 -3.10
N ASP A 285 -50.58 10.28 -1.95
CA ASP A 285 -49.64 10.98 -1.08
C ASP A 285 -48.37 10.16 -0.83
N PHE A 286 -48.53 8.86 -0.54
CA PHE A 286 -47.41 7.94 -0.34
C PHE A 286 -46.56 7.81 -1.60
N THR A 287 -47.21 7.66 -2.77
CA THR A 287 -46.50 7.55 -4.05
C THR A 287 -45.70 8.82 -4.34
N LEU A 288 -46.29 10.00 -4.11
CA LEU A 288 -45.60 11.28 -4.26
C LEU A 288 -44.42 11.40 -3.28
N ALA A 289 -44.60 11.03 -2.02
CA ALA A 289 -43.55 11.05 -1.00
C ALA A 289 -42.40 10.09 -1.35
N THR A 290 -42.70 8.90 -1.89
CA THR A 290 -41.70 7.94 -2.38
C THR A 290 -40.91 8.49 -3.56
N ILE A 291 -41.57 9.12 -4.54
CA ILE A 291 -40.88 9.73 -5.68
C ILE A 291 -39.95 10.85 -5.20
N LEU A 292 -40.46 11.79 -4.38
CA LEU A 292 -39.66 12.92 -3.89
C LEU A 292 -38.48 12.49 -3.02
N SER A 293 -38.66 11.50 -2.14
CA SER A 293 -37.58 10.97 -1.32
C SER A 293 -36.52 10.22 -2.12
N THR A 294 -36.95 9.47 -3.14
CA THR A 294 -36.04 8.78 -4.07
C THR A 294 -35.20 9.79 -4.86
N GLU A 295 -35.83 10.82 -5.44
CA GLU A 295 -35.12 11.88 -6.15
C GLU A 295 -34.16 12.65 -5.24
N THR A 296 -34.56 12.92 -3.99
CA THR A 296 -33.70 13.56 -2.99
C THR A 296 -32.45 12.73 -2.71
N ALA A 297 -32.60 11.41 -2.57
CA ALA A 297 -31.48 10.48 -2.39
C ALA A 297 -30.58 10.40 -3.64
N ILE A 298 -31.15 10.38 -4.84
CA ILE A 298 -30.42 10.39 -6.12
C ILE A 298 -29.58 11.67 -6.25
N ILE A 299 -30.17 12.84 -5.96
CA ILE A 299 -29.46 14.13 -5.97
C ILE A 299 -28.31 14.12 -4.95
N CYS A 300 -28.57 13.66 -3.73
CA CYS A 300 -27.54 13.53 -2.70
C CYS A 300 -26.39 12.63 -3.16
N ASN A 301 -26.71 11.45 -3.71
CA ASN A 301 -25.73 10.51 -4.22
C ASN A 301 -24.90 11.10 -5.36
N PHE A 302 -25.52 11.82 -6.30
CA PHE A 302 -24.82 12.47 -7.40
C PHE A 302 -23.84 13.53 -6.89
N ILE A 303 -24.28 14.38 -5.95
CA ILE A 303 -23.46 15.42 -5.34
C ILE A 303 -22.27 14.80 -4.61
N LEU A 304 -22.50 13.84 -3.72
CA LEU A 304 -21.44 13.21 -2.93
C LEU A 304 -20.46 12.43 -3.81
N ASN A 305 -20.94 11.72 -4.83
CA ASN A 305 -20.05 11.05 -5.78
C ASN A 305 -19.18 12.06 -6.55
N ASN A 306 -19.74 13.21 -6.95
CA ASN A 306 -18.99 14.24 -7.66
C ASN A 306 -17.98 14.97 -6.76
N LEU A 307 -18.30 15.16 -5.48
CA LEU A 307 -17.46 15.87 -4.52
C LEU A 307 -16.40 14.99 -3.86
N TRP A 308 -16.65 13.68 -3.71
CA TRP A 308 -15.82 12.79 -2.91
C TRP A 308 -15.36 11.52 -3.63
N THR A 309 -16.28 10.67 -4.13
CA THR A 309 -15.93 9.39 -4.77
C THR A 309 -15.07 9.58 -6.03
N PHE A 310 -15.45 10.55 -6.86
CA PHE A 310 -14.80 10.90 -8.12
C PHE A 310 -14.25 12.33 -8.10
N ALA A 311 -13.82 12.80 -6.93
CA ALA A 311 -13.26 14.14 -6.76
C ALA A 311 -12.08 14.44 -7.71
N ASP A 312 -11.30 13.41 -8.07
CA ASP A 312 -10.20 13.50 -9.04
C ASP A 312 -10.66 13.79 -10.48
N ARG A 313 -11.96 13.62 -10.77
CA ARG A 313 -12.57 13.79 -12.11
C ARG A 313 -13.85 14.60 -12.04
N LYS A 314 -13.92 15.55 -11.11
CA LYS A 314 -15.12 16.34 -10.81
C LYS A 314 -15.72 16.97 -12.06
N ILE A 315 -17.03 16.76 -12.23
CA ILE A 315 -17.86 17.37 -13.28
C ILE A 315 -18.02 18.86 -12.98
N LYS A 316 -17.83 19.70 -14.00
CA LYS A 316 -17.92 21.17 -13.90
C LYS A 316 -19.13 21.72 -14.69
N ASN A 317 -19.65 22.85 -14.20
CA ASN A 317 -20.85 23.62 -14.58
C ASN A 317 -21.55 23.23 -15.89
N GLN A 318 -20.91 23.40 -17.04
CA GLN A 318 -21.55 23.26 -18.37
C GLN A 318 -22.07 21.84 -18.67
N SER A 319 -21.66 20.83 -17.91
CA SER A 319 -22.04 19.42 -18.16
C SER A 319 -22.85 18.78 -17.03
N ILE A 320 -23.18 19.53 -15.96
CA ILE A 320 -23.76 18.93 -14.75
C ILE A 320 -25.15 18.33 -15.00
N LEU A 321 -26.01 19.03 -15.74
CA LEU A 321 -27.36 18.57 -16.05
C LEU A 321 -27.33 17.32 -16.93
N LYS A 322 -26.55 17.35 -18.02
CA LYS A 322 -26.37 16.18 -18.90
C LYS A 322 -25.87 14.97 -18.12
N LYS A 323 -24.84 15.16 -17.27
CA LYS A 323 -24.27 14.07 -16.48
C LYS A 323 -25.21 13.57 -15.39
N PHE A 324 -26.05 14.43 -14.84
CA PHE A 324 -27.10 14.05 -13.89
C PHE A 324 -28.17 13.17 -14.58
N LEU A 325 -28.57 13.50 -15.81
CA LEU A 325 -29.48 12.65 -16.60
C LEU A 325 -28.85 11.31 -16.94
N GLU A 326 -27.59 11.29 -17.39
CA GLU A 326 -26.84 10.05 -17.63
C GLU A 326 -26.73 9.19 -16.35
N PHE A 327 -26.53 9.82 -15.19
CA PHE A 327 -26.46 9.16 -13.88
C PHE A 327 -27.79 8.50 -13.49
N ASN A 328 -28.91 9.18 -13.73
CA ASN A 328 -30.25 8.63 -13.50
C ASN A 328 -30.51 7.42 -14.42
N LEU A 329 -30.22 7.56 -15.72
CA LEU A 329 -30.36 6.46 -16.68
C LEU A 329 -29.49 5.25 -16.29
N ALA A 330 -28.26 5.49 -15.84
CA ALA A 330 -27.40 4.42 -15.35
C ALA A 330 -27.98 3.73 -14.10
N SER A 331 -28.55 4.52 -13.18
CA SER A 331 -29.20 4.02 -11.95
C SER A 331 -30.41 3.12 -12.26
N MET A 332 -31.20 3.45 -13.29
CA MET A 332 -32.33 2.62 -13.73
C MET A 332 -31.89 1.22 -14.17
N GLY A 333 -30.69 1.09 -14.74
CA GLY A 333 -30.13 -0.22 -15.09
C GLY A 333 -29.98 -1.14 -13.88
N SER A 334 -29.67 -0.60 -12.69
CA SER A 334 -29.61 -1.39 -11.46
C SER A 334 -30.97 -1.90 -11.00
N LEU A 335 -32.06 -1.17 -11.26
CA LEU A 335 -33.43 -1.60 -10.97
C LEU A 335 -33.85 -2.74 -11.90
N VAL A 336 -33.50 -2.63 -13.19
CA VAL A 336 -33.73 -3.70 -14.17
C VAL A 336 -32.99 -4.97 -13.75
N ILE A 337 -31.73 -4.86 -13.33
CA ILE A 337 -30.95 -6.00 -12.82
C ILE A 337 -31.62 -6.62 -11.59
N GLN A 338 -32.06 -5.81 -10.63
CA GLN A 338 -32.76 -6.29 -9.44
C GLN A 338 -34.03 -7.06 -9.80
N MET A 339 -34.84 -6.50 -10.70
CA MET A 339 -36.06 -7.15 -11.19
C MET A 339 -35.75 -8.47 -11.89
N LEU A 340 -34.75 -8.51 -12.77
CA LEU A 340 -34.34 -9.74 -13.46
C LEU A 340 -33.86 -10.82 -12.49
N VAL A 341 -33.05 -10.46 -11.49
CA VAL A 341 -32.58 -11.41 -10.47
C VAL A 341 -33.75 -11.97 -9.67
N ALA A 342 -34.69 -11.12 -9.26
CA ALA A 342 -35.90 -11.55 -8.56
C ALA A 342 -36.76 -12.49 -9.41
N THR A 343 -37.06 -12.11 -10.65
CA THR A 343 -37.89 -12.91 -11.57
C THR A 343 -37.24 -14.24 -11.93
N ILE A 344 -35.92 -14.26 -12.19
CA ILE A 344 -35.20 -15.51 -12.46
C ILE A 344 -35.19 -16.39 -11.21
N GLY A 345 -34.87 -15.84 -10.04
CA GLY A 345 -34.85 -16.57 -8.78
C GLY A 345 -36.21 -17.19 -8.45
N GLU A 346 -37.28 -16.41 -8.56
CA GLU A 346 -38.65 -16.88 -8.36
C GLU A 346 -39.02 -18.00 -9.34
N ASN A 347 -38.76 -17.84 -10.63
CA ASN A 347 -39.14 -18.82 -11.64
C ASN A 347 -38.30 -20.11 -11.61
N THR A 348 -37.09 -20.07 -11.04
CA THR A 348 -36.17 -21.23 -11.03
C THR A 348 -36.14 -21.96 -9.71
N ILE A 349 -36.19 -21.24 -8.58
CA ILE A 349 -36.04 -21.79 -7.22
C ILE A 349 -37.35 -21.68 -6.44
N GLY A 350 -38.18 -20.67 -6.73
CA GLY A 350 -39.44 -20.41 -6.01
C GLY A 350 -39.28 -19.51 -4.79
N LEU A 351 -40.42 -19.15 -4.19
CA LEU A 351 -40.51 -18.34 -2.97
C LEU A 351 -40.84 -19.24 -1.77
N PHE A 352 -39.93 -19.32 -0.81
CA PHE A 352 -40.15 -20.04 0.44
C PHE A 352 -39.33 -19.45 1.59
N LYS A 353 -39.84 -19.64 2.81
CA LYS A 353 -39.19 -19.20 4.04
C LYS A 353 -37.93 -20.03 4.31
N LEU A 354 -36.84 -19.36 4.66
CA LEU A 354 -35.56 -19.99 5.02
C LEU A 354 -35.43 -20.14 6.54
N PHE A 355 -35.52 -19.04 7.27
CA PHE A 355 -35.43 -19.03 8.74
C PHE A 355 -36.03 -17.75 9.33
N THR A 356 -36.27 -17.74 10.64
CA THR A 356 -36.69 -16.54 11.37
C THR A 356 -35.52 -16.03 12.21
N LEU A 357 -35.23 -14.74 12.14
CA LEU A 357 -34.22 -14.11 12.99
C LEU A 357 -34.73 -14.07 14.45
N PRO A 358 -34.05 -14.73 15.40
CA PRO A 358 -34.59 -14.96 16.75
C PRO A 358 -34.74 -13.69 17.59
N ILE A 359 -34.02 -12.61 17.27
CA ILE A 359 -33.98 -11.38 18.07
C ILE A 359 -35.05 -10.37 17.62
N VAL A 360 -35.33 -10.32 16.32
CA VAL A 360 -36.21 -9.32 15.70
C VAL A 360 -37.50 -9.92 15.14
N SER A 361 -37.66 -11.24 15.19
CA SER A 361 -38.81 -11.98 14.67
C SER A 361 -39.12 -11.68 13.20
N ILE A 362 -38.08 -11.37 12.42
CA ILE A 362 -38.19 -11.15 10.97
C ILE A 362 -37.95 -12.48 10.26
N ASP A 363 -38.91 -12.86 9.42
CA ASP A 363 -38.79 -14.01 8.54
C ASP A 363 -37.91 -13.67 7.34
N VAL A 364 -36.85 -14.46 7.15
CA VAL A 364 -35.98 -14.40 5.98
C VAL A 364 -36.45 -15.47 5.01
N ASP A 365 -36.82 -15.06 3.81
CA ASP A 365 -37.24 -15.95 2.70
C ASP A 365 -36.27 -15.84 1.51
N THR A 366 -36.48 -16.70 0.52
CA THR A 366 -35.70 -16.66 -0.72
C THR A 366 -35.90 -15.36 -1.51
N GLY A 367 -37.04 -14.67 -1.37
CA GLY A 367 -37.29 -13.36 -1.97
C GLY A 367 -36.33 -12.29 -1.45
N MET A 368 -36.09 -12.26 -0.13
CA MET A 368 -35.09 -11.39 0.49
C MET A 368 -33.68 -11.69 -0.04
N ILE A 369 -33.34 -12.96 -0.24
CA ILE A 369 -32.06 -13.35 -0.85
C ILE A 369 -31.95 -12.78 -2.26
N TYR A 370 -32.98 -12.94 -3.11
CA TYR A 370 -32.96 -12.38 -4.47
C TYR A 370 -32.84 -10.87 -4.48
N ALA A 371 -33.54 -10.18 -3.57
CA ALA A 371 -33.45 -8.73 -3.43
C ALA A 371 -32.03 -8.29 -3.04
N VAL A 372 -31.43 -8.90 -2.03
CA VAL A 372 -30.05 -8.59 -1.59
C VAL A 372 -29.05 -8.89 -2.71
N THR A 373 -29.16 -10.03 -3.39
CA THR A 373 -28.30 -10.39 -4.52
C THR A 373 -28.46 -9.39 -5.67
N GLY A 374 -29.70 -9.03 -6.02
CA GLY A 374 -30.01 -8.03 -7.04
C GLY A 374 -29.40 -6.66 -6.72
N ILE A 375 -29.51 -6.22 -5.46
CA ILE A 375 -28.91 -4.96 -4.99
C ILE A 375 -27.38 -5.02 -5.15
N LEU A 376 -26.73 -6.12 -4.74
CA LEU A 376 -25.28 -6.25 -4.85
C LEU A 376 -24.80 -6.22 -6.31
N ILE A 377 -25.46 -6.96 -7.21
CA ILE A 377 -25.13 -6.95 -8.65
C ILE A 377 -25.41 -5.56 -9.26
N GLY A 378 -26.55 -4.95 -8.90
CA GLY A 378 -26.92 -3.60 -9.30
C GLY A 378 -25.91 -2.55 -8.83
N MET A 379 -25.35 -2.69 -7.63
CA MET A 379 -24.27 -1.83 -7.12
C MET A 379 -23.00 -1.95 -7.96
N PHE A 380 -22.61 -3.17 -8.36
CA PHE A 380 -21.48 -3.37 -9.28
C PHE A 380 -21.73 -2.70 -10.63
N TRP A 381 -22.93 -2.84 -11.18
CA TRP A 381 -23.34 -2.15 -12.41
C TRP A 381 -23.22 -0.63 -12.26
N ASN A 382 -23.80 -0.06 -11.21
CA ASN A 382 -23.76 1.39 -10.97
C ASN A 382 -22.31 1.87 -10.83
N PHE A 383 -21.47 1.18 -10.05
CA PHE A 383 -20.05 1.53 -9.93
C PHE A 383 -19.34 1.50 -11.29
N PHE A 384 -19.56 0.46 -12.09
CA PHE A 384 -19.02 0.33 -13.43
C PHE A 384 -19.48 1.48 -14.34
N ALA A 385 -20.79 1.75 -14.39
CA ALA A 385 -21.36 2.78 -15.24
C ALA A 385 -20.85 4.17 -14.83
N TYR A 386 -20.77 4.44 -13.54
CA TYR A 386 -20.32 5.73 -13.01
C TYR A 386 -18.84 5.96 -13.31
N ASN A 387 -17.99 4.95 -13.14
CA ASN A 387 -16.56 5.06 -13.39
C ASN A 387 -16.21 5.19 -14.90
N ASN A 388 -16.99 4.57 -15.79
CA ASN A 388 -16.67 4.49 -17.22
C ASN A 388 -17.43 5.50 -18.09
N PHE A 389 -18.68 5.83 -17.76
CA PHE A 389 -19.53 6.72 -18.57
C PHE A 389 -19.71 8.10 -17.93
N ILE A 390 -20.00 8.16 -16.63
CA ILE A 390 -20.30 9.43 -15.94
C ILE A 390 -19.01 10.20 -15.64
N TRP A 391 -18.16 9.68 -14.75
CA TRP A 391 -16.86 10.25 -14.34
C TRP A 391 -15.69 9.59 -15.09
N LYS A 392 -15.78 9.59 -16.42
CA LYS A 392 -14.76 9.02 -17.29
C LYS A 392 -13.40 9.70 -17.10
N LYS A 393 -12.33 8.91 -17.05
CA LYS A 393 -10.96 9.44 -17.05
C LYS A 393 -10.72 10.16 -18.39
N LYS A 394 -10.33 11.44 -18.35
CA LYS A 394 -9.83 12.12 -19.55
C LYS A 394 -8.57 11.37 -20.01
N LYS A 395 -8.53 11.00 -21.29
CA LYS A 395 -7.36 10.35 -21.88
C LYS A 395 -6.20 11.32 -21.92
#